data_AF-A0A1N7TVS7-F1
#
_entry.id   AF-A0A1N7TVS7-F1
#
_cell.length_a   1.000
_cell.length_b   1.000
_cell.length_c   1.000
_cell.angle_alpha   90.00
_cell.angle_beta   90.00
_cell.angle_gamma   90.00
#
_symmetry.space_group_name_H-M   'P 1'
#
loop_
_entity.id
_entity.type
_entity.pdbx_description
1 polymer ?
#
loop_
_entity_poly.entity_id
_entity_poly.type
_entity_poly.pdbx_seq_one_letter_code
_entity_poly.pdbx_strand_id
1 'polypeptide(L)'
;MRYMKIYAHDVLDNDVPDVVTLEFHDDTCTPTLVHQATTFDITDDGQLDWVIADDVNQDGVVDAVDRAQAIELAQLFLEFNWFSLDEPFDKYLKVFARDFDGNGVPDTVRLHFHQGEGAPTDESIAYTAAIYADGNGLAGVSINQDVNNDRKVDRKDAELVKQFSALFLKCGWIDAGTA
;
A
#
# COMPACT_ATOMS: atom_id res chain seq x y z
N MET A 1 -10.78 2.82 11.99
CA MET A 1 -10.68 2.73 10.53
C MET A 1 -9.64 1.70 10.20
N ARG A 2 -9.84 0.95 9.10
CA ARG A 2 -8.83 0.04 8.56
C ARG A 2 -7.99 0.70 7.48
N TYR A 3 -6.67 0.59 7.58
CA TYR A 3 -5.73 1.07 6.58
C TYR A 3 -4.44 0.24 6.60
N MET A 4 -3.67 0.31 5.50
CA MET A 4 -2.32 -0.22 5.45
C MET A 4 -1.33 0.93 5.30
N LYS A 5 -0.19 0.84 6.01
CA LYS A 5 0.99 1.65 5.75
C LYS A 5 2.02 0.80 5.04
N ILE A 6 2.73 1.41 4.09
CA ILE A 6 3.84 0.78 3.40
C ILE A 6 4.99 1.76 3.26
N TYR A 7 6.19 1.29 3.55
CA TYR A 7 7.42 2.07 3.49
C TYR A 7 8.59 1.17 3.13
N ALA A 8 9.64 1.75 2.56
CA ALA A 8 10.84 1.03 2.17
C ALA A 8 12.11 1.71 2.69
N HIS A 9 13.14 0.90 2.89
CA HIS A 9 14.44 1.32 3.40
C HIS A 9 15.55 0.75 2.53
N ASP A 10 16.55 1.57 2.25
CA ASP A 10 17.86 1.16 1.76
C ASP A 10 18.74 0.84 2.98
N VAL A 11 19.02 -0.44 3.17
CA VAL A 11 19.79 -0.98 4.30
C VAL A 11 21.24 -1.23 3.90
N LEU A 12 21.49 -1.46 2.60
CA LEU A 12 22.80 -1.73 2.03
C LEU A 12 23.56 -0.45 1.61
N ASP A 13 22.91 0.72 1.67
CA ASP A 13 23.45 2.03 1.28
C ASP A 13 23.89 2.04 -0.20
N ASN A 14 23.03 1.46 -1.05
CA ASN A 14 23.27 1.25 -2.49
C ASN A 14 22.36 2.11 -3.39
N ASP A 15 21.62 3.05 -2.81
CA ASP A 15 20.57 3.87 -3.44
C ASP A 15 19.37 3.06 -3.96
N VAL A 16 19.14 1.86 -3.44
CA VAL A 16 18.03 0.95 -3.80
C VAL A 16 17.35 0.44 -2.53
N PRO A 17 16.00 0.43 -2.46
CA PRO A 17 15.35 -0.12 -1.28
C PRO A 17 15.49 -1.65 -1.20
N ASP A 18 16.12 -2.14 -0.14
CA ASP A 18 16.30 -3.58 0.10
C ASP A 18 15.16 -4.18 0.91
N VAL A 19 14.46 -3.36 1.70
CA VAL A 19 13.42 -3.82 2.63
C VAL A 19 12.15 -3.01 2.45
N VAL A 20 11.02 -3.70 2.25
CA VAL A 20 9.69 -3.07 2.24
C VAL A 20 8.81 -3.70 3.31
N THR A 21 8.23 -2.86 4.17
CA THR A 21 7.34 -3.30 5.24
C THR A 21 5.92 -2.83 4.97
N LEU A 22 4.96 -3.76 5.11
CA LEU A 22 3.53 -3.57 5.04
C LEU A 22 2.96 -3.73 6.45
N GLU A 23 2.34 -2.69 6.97
CA GLU A 23 1.68 -2.68 8.28
C GLU A 23 0.16 -2.51 8.09
N PHE A 24 -0.62 -3.50 8.51
CA PHE A 24 -2.08 -3.48 8.45
C PHE A 24 -2.65 -3.04 9.80
N HIS A 25 -3.30 -1.89 9.81
CA HIS A 25 -3.86 -1.26 11.01
C HIS A 25 -5.38 -1.27 11.04
N ASP A 26 -5.94 -1.48 12.23
CA ASP A 26 -7.34 -1.31 12.58
C ASP A 26 -7.45 -0.46 13.86
N ASP A 27 -7.98 0.76 13.75
CA ASP A 27 -8.13 1.65 14.92
C ASP A 27 -9.14 1.14 15.96
N THR A 28 -9.91 0.09 15.65
CA THR A 28 -10.80 -0.56 16.64
C THR A 28 -10.05 -1.52 17.57
N CYS A 29 -8.80 -1.87 17.22
CA CYS A 29 -7.94 -2.74 18.01
C CYS A 29 -6.95 -1.94 18.87
N THR A 30 -6.40 -2.58 19.90
CA THR A 30 -5.28 -2.02 20.70
C THR A 30 -4.30 -3.17 21.01
N PRO A 31 -3.07 -3.17 20.44
CA PRO A 31 -2.53 -2.16 19.51
C PRO A 31 -3.29 -2.11 18.17
N THR A 32 -3.15 -1.00 17.43
CA THR A 32 -3.84 -0.84 16.15
C THR A 32 -3.22 -1.69 15.04
N LEU A 33 -1.93 -2.01 15.11
CA LEU A 33 -1.28 -2.94 14.19
C LEU A 33 -1.82 -4.36 14.43
N VAL A 34 -2.39 -4.95 13.38
CA VAL A 34 -3.04 -6.27 13.45
C VAL A 34 -2.23 -7.33 12.70
N HIS A 35 -1.75 -7.00 11.49
CA HIS A 35 -0.90 -7.88 10.68
C HIS A 35 0.27 -7.11 10.11
N GLN A 36 1.35 -7.83 9.83
CA GLN A 36 2.54 -7.28 9.19
C GLN A 36 3.07 -8.23 8.12
N ALA A 37 3.65 -7.66 7.08
CA ALA A 37 4.58 -8.37 6.21
C ALA A 37 5.85 -7.53 5.99
N THR A 38 7.00 -8.17 5.95
CA THR A 38 8.28 -7.54 5.61
C THR A 38 8.94 -8.36 4.52
N THR A 39 9.24 -7.70 3.43
CA THR A 39 9.85 -8.26 2.22
C THR A 39 11.29 -7.79 2.10
N PHE A 40 12.14 -8.61 1.48
CA PHE A 40 13.58 -8.42 1.43
C PHE A 40 14.09 -8.75 0.02
N ASP A 41 14.89 -7.85 -0.55
CA ASP A 41 15.81 -8.15 -1.65
C ASP A 41 17.08 -8.75 -1.04
N ILE A 42 17.21 -10.07 -1.12
CA ILE A 42 18.36 -10.77 -0.51
C ILE A 42 19.46 -10.97 -1.55
N THR A 43 19.11 -10.91 -2.83
CA THR A 43 20.05 -11.14 -3.93
C THR A 43 20.68 -9.86 -4.48
N ASP A 44 20.22 -8.68 -4.01
CA ASP A 44 20.68 -7.36 -4.43
C ASP A 44 20.52 -7.16 -5.95
N ASP A 45 19.38 -7.61 -6.48
CA ASP A 45 19.05 -7.55 -7.91
C ASP A 45 17.90 -6.57 -8.24
N GLY A 46 17.38 -5.89 -7.22
CA GLY A 46 16.25 -4.99 -7.26
C GLY A 46 14.89 -5.69 -7.14
N GLN A 47 14.85 -7.01 -6.93
CA GLN A 47 13.63 -7.78 -6.73
C GLN A 47 13.52 -8.29 -5.29
N LEU A 48 12.32 -8.16 -4.74
CA LEU A 48 12.02 -8.70 -3.41
C LEU A 48 11.86 -10.22 -3.49
N ASP A 49 12.84 -10.95 -2.96
CA ASP A 49 13.00 -12.41 -3.05
C ASP A 49 12.34 -13.17 -1.89
N TRP A 50 12.34 -12.55 -0.71
CA TRP A 50 11.96 -13.21 0.53
C TRP A 50 11.01 -12.37 1.34
N VAL A 51 10.18 -13.04 2.14
CA VAL A 51 9.15 -12.39 2.94
C VAL A 51 8.84 -13.14 4.20
N ILE A 52 8.64 -12.39 5.27
CA ILE A 52 7.96 -12.83 6.49
C ILE A 52 6.59 -12.14 6.45
N ALA A 53 5.51 -12.91 6.38
CA ALA A 53 4.15 -12.38 6.29
C ALA A 53 3.23 -13.10 7.29
N ASP A 54 2.38 -12.32 7.94
CA ASP A 54 1.16 -12.81 8.58
C ASP A 54 0.08 -13.16 7.52
N ASP A 55 -1.13 -13.45 7.96
CA ASP A 55 -2.33 -13.64 7.13
C ASP A 55 -2.76 -12.30 6.51
N VAL A 56 -2.13 -11.92 5.39
CA VAL A 56 -2.35 -10.61 4.73
C VAL A 56 -3.61 -10.59 3.90
N ASN A 57 -4.16 -11.76 3.53
CA ASN A 57 -5.40 -11.87 2.76
C ASN A 57 -6.65 -12.09 3.64
N GLN A 58 -6.46 -12.30 4.94
CA GLN A 58 -7.50 -12.54 5.95
C GLN A 58 -8.35 -13.79 5.72
N ASP A 59 -7.79 -14.82 5.09
CA ASP A 59 -8.49 -16.09 4.87
C ASP A 59 -8.42 -17.05 6.07
N GLY A 60 -7.63 -16.68 7.10
CA GLY A 60 -7.42 -17.45 8.32
C GLY A 60 -6.26 -18.45 8.25
N VAL A 61 -5.49 -18.47 7.16
CA VAL A 61 -4.40 -19.42 6.93
C VAL A 61 -3.15 -18.71 6.44
N VAL A 62 -2.10 -18.67 7.26
CA VAL A 62 -0.79 -18.15 6.82
C VAL A 62 -0.11 -19.13 5.87
N ASP A 63 -0.08 -18.80 4.57
CA ASP A 63 0.45 -19.70 3.54
C ASP A 63 1.27 -19.01 2.43
N ALA A 64 1.42 -19.67 1.28
CA ALA A 64 2.21 -19.16 0.16
C ALA A 64 1.50 -18.04 -0.62
N VAL A 65 0.17 -17.96 -0.54
CA VAL A 65 -0.65 -16.90 -1.13
C VAL A 65 -0.36 -15.58 -0.43
N ASP A 66 -0.29 -15.58 0.91
CA ASP A 66 0.07 -14.39 1.68
C ASP A 66 1.44 -13.84 1.28
N ARG A 67 2.43 -14.74 1.21
CA ARG A 67 3.79 -14.40 0.84
C ARG A 67 3.87 -13.81 -0.57
N ALA A 68 3.20 -14.45 -1.53
CA ALA A 68 3.17 -13.97 -2.92
C ALA A 68 2.48 -12.61 -3.02
N GLN A 69 1.35 -12.43 -2.33
CA GLN A 69 0.59 -11.18 -2.35
C GLN A 69 1.35 -10.03 -1.69
N ALA A 70 2.04 -10.28 -0.57
CA ALA A 70 2.88 -9.28 0.10
C ALA A 70 4.05 -8.84 -0.78
N ILE A 71 4.72 -9.80 -1.44
CA ILE A 71 5.82 -9.51 -2.39
C ILE A 71 5.33 -8.70 -3.59
N GLU A 72 4.24 -9.12 -4.25
CA GLU A 72 3.69 -8.44 -5.42
C GLU A 72 3.26 -7.00 -5.07
N LEU A 73 2.68 -6.79 -3.88
CA LEU A 73 2.25 -5.48 -3.43
C LEU A 73 3.41 -4.57 -3.04
N ALA A 74 4.46 -5.13 -2.43
CA ALA A 74 5.70 -4.41 -2.16
C ALA A 74 6.44 -3.99 -3.44
N GLN A 75 6.49 -4.87 -4.44
CA GLN A 75 7.12 -4.58 -5.74
C GLN A 75 6.40 -3.44 -6.46
N LEU A 76 5.05 -3.47 -6.52
CA LEU A 76 4.27 -2.37 -7.08
C LEU A 76 4.45 -1.07 -6.30
N PHE A 77 4.67 -1.13 -4.97
CA PHE A 77 4.95 0.07 -4.20
C PHE A 77 6.27 0.74 -4.59
N LEU A 78 7.32 -0.04 -4.86
CA LEU A 78 8.59 0.50 -5.32
C LEU A 78 8.46 1.24 -6.65
N GLU A 79 7.52 0.84 -7.52
CA GLU A 79 7.24 1.56 -8.76
C GLU A 79 6.67 2.97 -8.56
N PHE A 80 6.12 3.30 -7.38
CA PHE A 80 5.74 4.69 -7.07
C PHE A 80 6.94 5.61 -6.87
N ASN A 81 8.14 5.07 -6.63
CA ASN A 81 9.33 5.86 -6.33
C ASN A 81 9.09 6.85 -5.16
N TRP A 82 8.28 6.43 -4.17
CA TRP A 82 7.91 7.21 -2.99
C TRP A 82 8.42 6.56 -1.71
N PHE A 83 9.73 6.65 -1.50
CA PHE A 83 10.42 6.12 -0.33
C PHE A 83 11.61 7.02 0.01
N SER A 84 12.18 6.79 1.20
CA SER A 84 13.34 7.51 1.71
C SER A 84 14.53 6.55 1.73
N LEU A 85 15.54 6.84 0.91
CA LEU A 85 16.81 6.10 0.89
C LEU A 85 17.69 6.50 2.07
N ASP A 86 17.61 7.77 2.49
CA ASP A 86 18.35 8.33 3.62
C ASP A 86 17.43 8.76 4.77
N GLU A 87 18.03 8.97 5.94
CA GLU A 87 17.39 9.69 7.05
C GLU A 87 16.78 11.02 6.55
N PRO A 88 15.55 11.37 6.98
CA PRO A 88 14.87 10.89 8.19
C PRO A 88 13.91 9.69 8.00
N PHE A 89 13.95 8.96 6.89
CA PHE A 89 13.04 7.81 6.65
C PHE A 89 11.54 8.13 6.83
N ASP A 90 11.13 9.35 6.42
CA ASP A 90 9.82 9.93 6.73
C ASP A 90 8.76 9.75 5.64
N LYS A 91 9.05 9.00 4.57
CA LYS A 91 8.10 8.74 3.49
C LYS A 91 7.46 7.38 3.61
N TYR A 92 6.13 7.37 3.50
CA TYR A 92 5.34 6.15 3.44
C TYR A 92 4.06 6.40 2.64
N LEU A 93 3.48 5.33 2.13
CA LEU A 93 2.14 5.34 1.55
C LEU A 93 1.15 4.80 2.59
N LYS A 94 0.07 5.55 2.82
CA LYS A 94 -1.11 5.07 3.53
C LYS A 94 -2.20 4.75 2.51
N VAL A 95 -2.70 3.53 2.51
CA VAL A 95 -3.79 3.08 1.64
C VAL A 95 -4.97 2.58 2.46
N PHE A 96 -6.17 2.89 2.01
CA PHE A 96 -7.40 2.41 2.62
C PHE A 96 -8.52 2.30 1.60
N ALA A 97 -9.38 1.31 1.81
CA ALA A 97 -10.59 1.11 1.03
C ALA A 97 -11.82 1.46 1.86
N ARG A 98 -12.83 2.06 1.24
CA ARG A 98 -14.12 2.36 1.87
C ARG A 98 -15.26 1.78 1.06
N ASP A 99 -16.14 1.10 1.77
CA ASP A 99 -17.44 0.62 1.31
C ASP A 99 -18.52 1.48 2.00
N PHE A 100 -19.11 2.41 1.24
CA PHE A 100 -20.10 3.37 1.74
C PHE A 100 -21.51 2.80 1.75
N ASP A 101 -21.83 1.83 0.88
CA ASP A 101 -23.16 1.22 0.79
C ASP A 101 -23.28 -0.10 1.57
N GLY A 102 -22.15 -0.62 2.08
CA GLY A 102 -22.08 -1.79 2.95
C GLY A 102 -22.30 -3.11 2.22
N ASN A 103 -22.13 -3.14 0.89
CA ASN A 103 -22.38 -4.32 0.07
C ASN A 103 -21.20 -5.31 0.04
N GLY A 104 -20.09 -5.00 0.71
CA GLY A 104 -18.85 -5.78 0.75
C GLY A 104 -17.88 -5.49 -0.41
N VAL A 105 -18.23 -4.57 -1.32
CA VAL A 105 -17.43 -4.13 -2.46
C VAL A 105 -17.05 -2.67 -2.24
N PRO A 106 -15.74 -2.35 -2.11
CA PRO A 106 -15.34 -0.98 -1.87
C PRO A 106 -15.66 -0.05 -3.03
N ASP A 107 -16.30 1.07 -2.71
CA ASP A 107 -16.53 2.19 -3.63
C ASP A 107 -15.25 2.95 -3.94
N THR A 108 -14.32 2.99 -2.99
CA THR A 108 -13.09 3.75 -3.16
C THR A 108 -11.88 3.03 -2.59
N VAL A 109 -10.74 3.18 -3.27
CA VAL A 109 -9.41 2.94 -2.72
C VAL A 109 -8.65 4.26 -2.78
N ARG A 110 -8.15 4.73 -1.64
CA ARG A 110 -7.42 6.00 -1.54
C ARG A 110 -5.99 5.74 -1.14
N LEU A 111 -5.07 6.35 -1.87
CA LEU A 111 -3.63 6.32 -1.67
C LEU A 111 -3.19 7.72 -1.22
N HIS A 112 -2.68 7.82 0.00
CA HIS A 112 -2.14 9.04 0.56
C HIS A 112 -0.62 8.89 0.68
N PHE A 113 0.11 9.68 -0.10
CA PHE A 113 1.56 9.68 -0.08
C PHE A 113 2.01 10.67 0.98
N HIS A 114 2.55 10.15 2.08
CA HIS A 114 2.94 10.94 3.24
C HIS A 114 4.45 11.21 3.25
N GLN A 115 4.83 12.40 3.71
CA GLN A 115 6.16 12.79 4.12
C GLN A 115 6.08 13.48 5.49
N GLY A 116 6.67 12.87 6.52
CA GLY A 116 6.75 13.42 7.87
C GLY A 116 6.73 12.35 8.96
N GLU A 117 7.14 12.74 10.16
CA GLU A 117 7.25 11.83 11.30
C GLU A 117 5.91 11.64 12.05
N GLY A 118 5.76 10.50 12.71
CA GLY A 118 4.68 10.25 13.67
C GLY A 118 3.43 9.58 13.10
N ALA A 119 2.29 9.78 13.78
CA ALA A 119 1.01 9.23 13.34
C ALA A 119 0.57 9.92 12.03
N PRO A 120 -0.13 9.23 11.11
CA PRO A 120 -0.58 9.85 9.88
C PRO A 120 -1.55 10.99 10.15
N THR A 121 -1.15 12.19 9.76
CA THR A 121 -2.00 13.38 9.78
C THR A 121 -2.17 13.91 8.36
N ASP A 122 -3.24 14.67 8.14
CA ASP A 122 -3.50 15.26 6.82
C ASP A 122 -2.39 16.24 6.41
N GLU A 123 -1.70 16.85 7.37
CA GLU A 123 -0.58 17.78 7.13
C GLU A 123 0.68 17.10 6.56
N SER A 124 0.83 15.79 6.73
CA SER A 124 1.96 15.05 6.15
C SER A 124 1.68 14.57 4.72
N ILE A 125 0.49 14.79 4.17
CA ILE A 125 0.14 14.36 2.81
C ILE A 125 0.85 15.25 1.79
N ALA A 126 1.77 14.67 1.03
CA ALA A 126 2.42 15.32 -0.11
C ALA A 126 1.49 15.35 -1.34
N TYR A 127 0.87 14.22 -1.66
CA TYR A 127 -0.16 14.11 -2.71
C TYR A 127 -1.06 12.89 -2.50
N THR A 128 -2.15 12.83 -3.26
CA THR A 128 -3.12 11.74 -3.20
C THR A 128 -3.40 11.16 -4.58
N ALA A 129 -3.73 9.88 -4.58
CA ALA A 129 -4.36 9.21 -5.70
C ALA A 129 -5.56 8.39 -5.21
N ALA A 130 -6.53 8.13 -6.08
CA ALA A 130 -7.68 7.33 -5.71
C ALA A 130 -8.28 6.61 -6.92
N ILE A 131 -8.84 5.43 -6.67
CA ILE A 131 -9.78 4.75 -7.56
C ILE A 131 -11.18 4.90 -6.96
N TYR A 132 -12.12 5.33 -7.79
CA TYR A 132 -13.55 5.32 -7.48
C TYR A 132 -14.22 4.25 -8.34
N ALA A 133 -14.72 3.19 -7.73
CA ALA A 133 -15.54 2.17 -8.38
C ALA A 133 -16.99 2.67 -8.48
N ASP A 134 -17.70 2.20 -9.50
CA ASP A 134 -19.14 2.45 -9.72
C ASP A 134 -20.03 1.44 -8.94
N GLY A 135 -19.51 0.86 -7.85
CA GLY A 135 -20.20 -0.14 -7.03
C GLY A 135 -20.15 -1.58 -7.56
N ASN A 136 -19.50 -1.85 -8.70
CA ASN A 136 -19.33 -3.23 -9.23
C ASN A 136 -17.91 -3.79 -9.10
N GLY A 137 -16.97 -3.01 -8.56
CA GLY A 137 -15.57 -3.41 -8.35
C GLY A 137 -14.73 -3.60 -9.63
N LEU A 138 -15.24 -3.31 -10.83
CA LEU A 138 -14.64 -3.70 -12.11
C LEU A 138 -14.39 -2.54 -13.09
N ALA A 139 -14.88 -1.33 -12.85
CA ALA A 139 -14.55 -0.16 -13.67
C ALA A 139 -14.54 1.13 -12.85
N GLY A 140 -13.34 1.55 -12.42
CA GLY A 140 -13.17 2.79 -11.67
C GLY A 140 -12.48 3.92 -12.44
N VAL A 141 -12.90 5.16 -12.15
CA VAL A 141 -12.17 6.37 -12.54
C VAL A 141 -10.99 6.53 -11.58
N SER A 142 -9.78 6.65 -12.13
CA SER A 142 -8.61 7.03 -11.34
C SER A 142 -8.47 8.55 -11.32
N ILE A 143 -8.18 9.08 -10.14
CA ILE A 143 -7.63 10.43 -9.98
C ILE A 143 -6.20 10.23 -9.52
N ASN A 144 -5.24 10.63 -10.34
CA ASN A 144 -3.82 10.46 -10.07
C ASN A 144 -3.04 11.66 -10.61
N GLN A 145 -1.94 11.99 -9.94
CA GLN A 145 -0.91 12.87 -10.47
C GLN A 145 0.21 12.01 -11.07
N ASP A 146 1.41 12.56 -11.16
CA ASP A 146 2.66 11.82 -11.36
C ASP A 146 2.93 11.02 -10.08
N VAL A 147 2.41 9.79 -10.03
CA VAL A 147 2.50 8.95 -8.83
C VAL A 147 3.75 8.08 -8.81
N ASN A 148 4.36 7.86 -9.97
CA ASN A 148 5.64 7.14 -10.10
C ASN A 148 6.86 8.08 -10.04
N ASN A 149 6.61 9.38 -9.86
CA ASN A 149 7.62 10.44 -9.75
C ASN A 149 8.58 10.49 -10.95
N ASP A 150 8.09 10.19 -12.16
CA ASP A 150 8.85 10.21 -13.42
C ASP A 150 8.79 11.58 -14.16
N ARG A 151 8.13 12.56 -13.54
CA ARG A 151 7.89 13.94 -14.02
C ARG A 151 6.89 14.02 -15.17
N LYS A 152 6.07 13.01 -15.38
CA LYS A 152 4.98 13.01 -16.37
C LYS A 152 3.71 12.57 -15.68
N VAL A 153 2.59 13.09 -16.19
CA VAL A 153 1.26 12.59 -15.83
C VAL A 153 0.75 11.86 -17.05
N ASP A 154 0.84 10.54 -17.04
CA ASP A 154 0.49 9.71 -18.18
C ASP A 154 -0.31 8.45 -17.81
N ARG A 155 -0.39 7.53 -18.77
CA ARG A 155 -1.17 6.30 -18.62
C ARG A 155 -0.56 5.35 -17.60
N LYS A 156 0.76 5.35 -17.43
CA LYS A 156 1.46 4.48 -16.48
C LYS A 156 1.06 4.80 -15.05
N ASP A 157 0.92 6.08 -14.71
CA ASP A 157 0.41 6.51 -13.41
C ASP A 157 -0.96 5.90 -13.10
N ALA A 158 -1.88 6.00 -14.07
CA ALA A 158 -3.23 5.47 -13.92
C ALA A 158 -3.25 3.95 -13.85
N GLU A 159 -2.39 3.27 -14.61
CA GLU A 159 -2.27 1.80 -14.59
C GLU A 159 -1.66 1.31 -13.27
N LEU A 160 -0.63 1.98 -12.76
CA LEU A 160 0.01 1.65 -11.49
C LEU A 160 -0.95 1.80 -10.32
N VAL A 161 -1.69 2.92 -10.23
CA VAL A 161 -2.70 3.12 -9.18
C VAL A 161 -3.79 2.04 -9.25
N LYS A 162 -4.22 1.64 -10.46
CA LYS A 162 -5.23 0.58 -10.64
C LYS A 162 -4.72 -0.79 -10.22
N GLN A 163 -3.51 -1.16 -10.63
CA GLN A 163 -2.90 -2.45 -10.30
C GLN A 163 -2.68 -2.55 -8.79
N PHE A 164 -2.07 -1.52 -8.19
CA PHE A 164 -1.84 -1.47 -6.75
C PHE A 164 -3.15 -1.54 -5.96
N SER A 165 -4.16 -0.75 -6.36
CA SER A 165 -5.47 -0.76 -5.70
C SER A 165 -6.16 -2.12 -5.82
N ALA A 166 -6.14 -2.75 -7.00
CA ALA A 166 -6.75 -4.06 -7.21
C ALA A 166 -6.08 -5.15 -6.36
N LEU A 167 -4.75 -5.09 -6.20
CA LEU A 167 -4.02 -6.03 -5.36
C LEU A 167 -4.28 -5.79 -3.87
N PHE A 168 -4.29 -4.52 -3.43
CA PHE A 168 -4.65 -4.15 -2.06
C PHE A 168 -6.05 -4.65 -1.68
N LEU A 169 -7.01 -4.60 -2.60
CA LEU A 169 -8.36 -5.12 -2.36
C LEU A 169 -8.41 -6.63 -2.13
N LYS A 170 -7.45 -7.41 -2.68
CA LYS A 170 -7.33 -8.84 -2.38
C LYS A 170 -6.84 -9.11 -0.95
N CYS A 171 -6.31 -8.11 -0.24
CA CYS A 171 -5.96 -8.23 1.17
C CYS A 171 -7.19 -8.22 2.09
N GLY A 172 -8.39 -7.92 1.57
CA GLY A 172 -9.61 -7.85 2.39
C GLY A 172 -9.64 -6.69 3.39
N TRP A 173 -8.65 -5.79 3.37
CA TRP A 173 -8.47 -4.72 4.35
C TRP A 173 -9.39 -3.50 4.09
N ILE A 174 -10.69 -3.72 4.24
CA ILE A 174 -11.74 -2.77 3.88
C ILE A 174 -12.35 -2.12 5.12
N ASP A 175 -12.46 -0.80 5.12
CA ASP A 175 -13.24 -0.06 6.11
C ASP A 175 -14.72 -0.12 5.68
N ALA A 176 -15.44 -1.12 6.18
CA ALA A 176 -16.88 -1.19 6.01
C ALA A 176 -17.51 -0.09 6.87
N GLY A 177 -18.21 0.86 6.23
CA GLY A 177 -18.98 1.85 6.97
C GLY A 177 -19.92 1.13 7.93
N THR A 178 -19.84 1.40 9.23
CA THR A 178 -20.90 1.01 10.15
C THR A 178 -22.17 1.71 9.68
N ALA A 179 -23.09 0.95 9.09
CA ALA A 179 -24.46 1.40 8.82
C ALA A 179 -25.16 1.84 10.11
#